data_AF-A0A971B0U8-F1
#
_entry.id   AF-A0A971B0U8-F1
#
_cell.length_a   1.000
_cell.length_b   1.000
_cell.length_c   1.000
_cell.angle_alpha   90.00
_cell.angle_beta   90.00
_cell.angle_gamma   90.00
#
_symmetry.space_group_name_H-M   'P 1'
#
loop_
_entity.id
_entity.type
_entity.pdbx_description
1 polymer ?
#
loop_
_entity_poly.entity_id
_entity_poly.type
_entity_poly.pdbx_seq_one_letter_code
_entity_poly.pdbx_strand_id
1 'polypeptide(L)'
;MLRAKTDVAYRYFLGLSPADELPDPSSLCVFRGRLGVEGYRGIFKEVVAQARELGLVKDRLRLKDATHVIADVAIPTALALVAQVRDRLLTAAEPFDQLRVEGERARIEMIRISGEASSKEERLAAKVTHLREILAWVDELRPPPDEEENRAWQTLLATRRLAHKVLADQENPQSPDRTRSTVDPEARRAMHGQWYDGYLLDLMMDADSELITAIDVMPANGDEGANAAELVRQEEAAHGNDIQALSMDGAGFRGSVLRDLEDPAGLGWMSTRLPAGKRR
;
A
#
# COMPACT_ATOMS: atom_id res chain seq x y z
N MET A 1 15.58 14.04 22.05
CA MET A 1 16.22 13.19 23.08
C MET A 1 17.57 13.71 23.61
N LEU A 2 18.40 14.43 22.84
CA LEU A 2 19.74 14.85 23.33
C LEU A 2 19.71 15.69 24.62
N ARG A 3 18.72 16.58 24.80
CA ARG A 3 18.63 17.43 26.01
C ARG A 3 18.37 16.63 27.28
N ALA A 4 17.56 15.58 27.22
CA ALA A 4 17.25 14.73 28.38
C ALA A 4 18.45 13.88 28.85
N LYS A 5 19.57 13.87 28.12
CA LYS A 5 20.82 13.22 28.56
C LYS A 5 21.50 13.96 29.70
N THR A 6 21.38 15.29 29.75
CA THR A 6 22.14 16.14 30.68
C THR A 6 21.27 17.15 31.43
N ASP A 7 20.10 17.50 30.91
CA ASP A 7 19.20 18.47 31.50
C ASP A 7 18.19 17.79 32.45
N VAL A 8 18.36 18.01 33.75
CA VAL A 8 17.52 17.45 34.81
C VAL A 8 16.08 17.97 34.73
N ALA A 9 15.85 19.21 34.27
CA ALA A 9 14.50 19.76 34.13
C ALA A 9 13.71 19.05 33.03
N TYR A 10 14.38 18.71 31.92
CA TYR A 10 13.78 17.87 30.88
C TYR A 10 13.47 16.46 31.36
N ARG A 11 14.34 15.87 32.20
CA ARG A 11 14.09 14.54 32.78
C ARG A 11 12.89 14.56 33.73
N TYR A 12 12.81 15.57 34.59
CA TYR A 12 11.68 15.77 35.49
C TYR A 12 10.36 15.95 34.72
N PHE A 13 10.34 16.75 33.64
CA PHE A 13 9.16 16.92 32.79
C PHE A 13 8.69 15.59 32.17
N LEU A 14 9.62 14.73 31.77
CA LEU A 14 9.33 13.41 31.22
C LEU A 14 9.00 12.35 32.29
N GLY A 15 9.00 12.72 33.58
CA GLY A 15 8.77 11.80 34.69
C GLY A 15 9.93 10.81 34.92
N LEU A 16 11.13 11.12 34.45
CA LEU A 16 12.32 10.28 34.57
C LEU A 16 13.22 10.75 35.71
N SER A 17 13.68 9.80 36.52
CA SER A 17 14.75 9.98 37.50
C SER A 17 16.08 10.34 36.81
N PRO A 18 17.02 11.01 37.50
CA PRO A 18 18.38 11.20 36.99
C PRO A 18 19.10 9.91 36.60
N ALA A 19 18.74 8.78 37.21
CA ALA A 19 19.36 7.47 36.98
C ALA A 19 18.67 6.64 35.88
N ASP A 20 17.47 7.01 35.43
CA ASP A 20 16.72 6.20 34.46
C ASP A 20 17.42 6.17 33.10
N GLU A 21 17.32 5.06 32.39
CA GLU A 21 17.77 5.03 30.99
C GLU A 21 16.78 5.78 30.11
N LEU A 22 17.30 6.52 29.13
CA LEU A 22 16.44 7.13 28.11
C LEU A 22 15.98 6.05 27.13
N PRO A 23 14.74 6.13 26.60
CA PRO A 23 14.32 5.23 25.55
C PRO A 23 15.27 5.36 24.35
N ASP A 24 15.70 4.22 23.81
CA ASP A 24 16.51 4.22 22.60
C ASP A 24 15.69 4.77 21.42
N PRO A 25 16.27 5.53 20.46
CA PRO A 25 15.53 6.03 19.30
C PRO A 25 14.80 4.93 18.50
N SER A 26 15.32 3.69 18.50
CA SER A 26 14.67 2.54 17.87
C SER A 26 13.40 2.07 18.60
N SER A 27 13.19 2.48 19.86
CA SER A 27 12.01 2.13 20.66
C SER A 27 10.71 2.53 19.97
N LEU A 28 10.68 3.70 19.30
CA LEU A 28 9.52 4.14 18.52
C LEU A 28 9.29 3.27 17.28
N CYS A 29 10.35 2.86 16.59
CA CYS A 29 10.25 1.97 15.44
C CYS A 29 9.73 0.59 15.84
N VAL A 30 10.24 0.03 16.95
CA VAL A 30 9.80 -1.25 17.49
C VAL A 30 8.35 -1.17 17.98
N PHE A 31 7.99 -0.10 18.70
CA PHE A 31 6.63 0.12 19.16
C PHE A 31 5.64 0.21 17.99
N ARG A 32 5.96 1.02 16.97
CA ARG A 32 5.17 1.13 15.74
C ARG A 32 4.99 -0.22 15.05
N GLY A 33 6.06 -1.01 14.95
CA GLY A 33 6.02 -2.35 14.37
C GLY A 33 5.15 -3.33 15.16
N ARG A 34 5.18 -3.26 16.50
CA ARG A 34 4.34 -4.10 17.38
C ARG A 34 2.86 -3.73 17.32
N LEU A 35 2.55 -2.43 17.23
CA LEU A 35 1.18 -1.94 17.13
C LEU A 35 0.54 -2.42 15.83
N GLY A 36 1.29 -2.36 14.73
CA GLY A 36 0.82 -2.78 13.41
C GLY A 36 -0.36 -1.94 12.90
N VAL A 37 -0.81 -2.23 11.69
CA VAL A 37 -1.91 -1.48 11.04
C VAL A 37 -3.19 -1.54 11.87
N GLU A 38 -3.55 -2.73 12.38
CA GLU A 38 -4.76 -2.92 13.16
C GLU A 38 -4.72 -2.18 14.51
N GLY A 39 -3.55 -2.11 15.16
CA GLY A 39 -3.41 -1.33 16.38
C GLY A 39 -3.54 0.18 16.13
N TYR A 40 -2.98 0.70 15.03
CA TYR A 40 -3.18 2.11 14.64
C TYR A 40 -4.63 2.41 14.32
N ARG A 41 -5.30 1.53 13.58
CA ARG A 41 -6.74 1.63 13.29
C ARG A 41 -7.57 1.65 14.57
N GLY A 42 -7.24 0.78 15.54
CA GLY A 42 -7.90 0.75 16.85
C GLY A 42 -7.74 2.08 17.61
N ILE A 43 -6.52 2.61 17.70
CA ILE A 43 -6.26 3.90 18.35
C ILE A 43 -7.00 5.04 17.66
N PHE A 44 -6.96 5.08 16.32
CA PHE A 44 -7.66 6.10 15.54
C PHE A 44 -9.17 6.10 15.81
N LYS A 45 -9.80 4.91 15.76
CA LYS A 45 -11.22 4.73 16.08
C LYS A 45 -11.52 5.20 17.51
N GLU A 46 -10.70 4.83 18.48
CA GLU A 46 -10.91 5.24 19.88
C GLU A 46 -10.84 6.77 20.06
N VAL A 47 -9.91 7.45 19.38
CA VAL A 47 -9.83 8.93 19.42
C VAL A 47 -11.09 9.57 18.82
N VAL A 48 -11.59 9.05 17.69
CA VAL A 48 -12.82 9.54 17.06
C VAL A 48 -14.03 9.28 17.96
N ALA A 49 -14.09 8.11 18.61
CA ALA A 49 -15.16 7.77 19.55
C ALA A 49 -15.22 8.75 20.73
N GLN A 50 -14.08 9.07 21.36
CA GLN A 50 -14.03 10.06 22.44
C GLN A 50 -14.43 11.46 21.96
N ALA A 51 -13.97 11.87 20.76
CA ALA A 51 -14.37 13.15 20.18
C ALA A 51 -15.89 13.21 19.94
N ARG A 52 -16.50 12.10 19.54
CA ARG A 52 -17.95 11.95 19.39
C ARG A 52 -18.69 12.01 20.71
N GLU A 53 -18.23 11.30 21.75
CA GLU A 53 -18.82 11.33 23.10
C GLU A 53 -18.79 12.74 23.70
N LEU A 54 -17.73 13.50 23.44
CA LEU A 54 -17.60 14.91 23.83
C LEU A 54 -18.44 15.85 22.95
N GLY A 55 -19.14 15.33 21.94
CA GLY A 55 -19.98 16.09 21.02
C GLY A 55 -19.19 16.99 20.08
N LEU A 56 -17.93 16.69 19.79
CA LEU A 56 -17.13 17.42 18.82
C LEU A 56 -17.48 16.96 17.40
N VAL A 57 -17.50 15.65 17.15
CA VAL A 57 -17.89 15.09 15.85
C VAL A 57 -19.41 15.13 15.71
N LYS A 58 -19.89 15.71 14.61
CA LYS A 58 -21.32 15.68 14.22
C LYS A 58 -21.51 14.62 13.13
N ASP A 59 -22.71 14.07 12.99
CA ASP A 59 -23.01 13.08 11.93
C ASP A 59 -23.77 13.69 10.76
N ARG A 60 -23.73 15.02 10.65
CA ARG A 60 -24.57 15.76 9.70
C ARG A 60 -24.01 15.74 8.29
N LEU A 61 -22.71 15.95 8.14
CA LEU A 61 -22.08 16.06 6.82
C LEU A 61 -20.63 15.58 6.90
N ARG A 62 -20.28 14.63 6.03
CA ARG A 62 -18.90 14.23 5.76
C ARG A 62 -18.40 14.91 4.50
N LEU A 63 -17.19 15.46 4.56
CA LEU A 63 -16.44 15.87 3.39
C LEU A 63 -15.44 14.77 3.07
N LYS A 64 -15.43 14.30 1.84
CA LYS A 64 -14.48 13.31 1.35
C LYS A 64 -13.55 13.98 0.35
N ASP A 65 -12.27 13.74 0.52
CA ASP A 65 -11.23 14.16 -0.40
C ASP A 65 -10.17 13.06 -0.49
N ALA A 66 -9.46 13.00 -1.61
CA ALA A 66 -8.34 12.10 -1.74
C ALA A 66 -7.11 12.81 -2.30
N THR A 67 -5.97 12.44 -1.74
CA THR A 67 -4.68 13.02 -2.10
C THR A 67 -3.68 11.93 -2.44
N HIS A 68 -2.74 12.25 -3.33
CA HIS A 68 -1.73 11.30 -3.75
C HIS A 68 -0.59 11.22 -2.74
N VAL A 69 -0.16 10.01 -2.43
CA VAL A 69 1.03 9.72 -1.64
C VAL A 69 2.07 9.13 -2.58
N ILE A 70 3.16 9.86 -2.77
CA ILE A 70 4.27 9.41 -3.61
C ILE A 70 5.01 8.29 -2.87
N ALA A 71 5.20 7.15 -3.52
CA ALA A 71 6.00 6.08 -2.95
C ALA A 71 7.48 6.47 -2.93
N ASP A 72 8.14 6.25 -1.79
CA ASP A 72 9.57 6.50 -1.62
C ASP A 72 10.40 5.35 -2.23
N VAL A 73 10.32 5.21 -3.55
CA VAL A 73 11.01 4.16 -4.31
C VAL A 73 11.58 4.68 -5.62
N ALA A 74 12.75 4.18 -5.99
CA ALA A 74 13.27 4.34 -7.34
C ALA A 74 12.48 3.44 -8.30
N ILE A 75 12.01 3.99 -9.42
CA ILE A 75 11.28 3.25 -10.45
C ILE A 75 12.28 2.65 -11.45
N PRO A 76 12.55 1.34 -11.43
CA PRO A 76 13.46 0.71 -12.38
C PRO A 76 12.90 0.71 -13.80
N THR A 77 13.79 0.57 -14.78
CA THR A 77 13.41 0.19 -16.15
C THR A 77 12.84 -1.23 -16.17
N ALA A 78 12.08 -1.61 -17.21
CA ALA A 78 11.55 -2.97 -17.33
C ALA A 78 12.65 -4.05 -17.25
N LEU A 79 13.80 -3.80 -17.91
CA LEU A 79 14.98 -4.67 -17.84
C LEU A 79 15.49 -4.85 -16.41
N ALA A 80 15.58 -3.76 -15.66
CA ALA A 80 16.04 -3.77 -14.28
C ALA A 80 15.01 -4.40 -13.33
N LEU A 81 13.71 -4.16 -13.55
CA LEU A 81 12.64 -4.76 -12.76
C LEU A 81 12.66 -6.29 -12.87
N VAL A 82 12.70 -6.81 -14.10
CA VAL A 82 12.77 -8.27 -14.35
C VAL A 82 14.03 -8.87 -13.72
N ALA A 83 15.17 -8.19 -13.82
CA ALA A 83 16.42 -8.65 -13.19
C ALA A 83 16.32 -8.67 -11.67
N GLN A 84 15.79 -7.61 -11.04
CA GLN A 84 15.61 -7.52 -9.59
C GLN A 84 14.68 -8.63 -9.06
N VAL A 85 13.55 -8.87 -9.75
CA VAL A 85 12.61 -9.93 -9.39
C VAL A 85 13.28 -11.30 -9.47
N ARG A 86 13.98 -11.58 -10.57
CA ARG A 86 14.73 -12.84 -10.75
C ARG A 86 15.75 -13.04 -9.63
N ASP A 87 16.54 -12.03 -9.32
CA ASP A 87 17.62 -12.14 -8.32
C ASP A 87 17.04 -12.37 -6.91
N ARG A 88 15.90 -11.73 -6.59
CA ARG A 88 15.15 -12.00 -5.36
C ARG A 88 14.57 -13.41 -5.33
N LEU A 89 14.00 -13.87 -6.43
CA LEU A 89 13.42 -15.21 -6.54
C LEU A 89 14.49 -16.29 -6.32
N LEU A 90 15.65 -16.14 -6.95
CA LEU A 90 16.79 -17.04 -6.75
C LEU A 90 17.28 -17.02 -5.30
N THR A 91 17.40 -15.84 -4.70
CA THR A 91 17.82 -15.72 -3.29
C THR A 91 16.81 -16.37 -2.34
N ALA A 92 15.51 -16.25 -2.61
CA ALA A 92 14.47 -16.88 -1.80
C ALA A 92 14.38 -18.40 -2.01
N ALA A 93 14.76 -18.90 -3.18
CA ALA A 93 14.77 -20.32 -3.51
C ALA A 93 16.03 -21.05 -3.02
N GLU A 94 17.11 -20.31 -2.73
CA GLU A 94 18.42 -20.84 -2.33
C GLU A 94 18.38 -21.81 -1.14
N PRO A 95 17.58 -21.59 -0.08
CA PRO A 95 17.47 -22.55 1.03
C PRO A 95 16.86 -23.91 0.64
N PHE A 96 16.16 -23.99 -0.49
CA PHE A 96 15.37 -25.17 -0.89
C PHE A 96 16.05 -25.98 -1.99
N ASP A 97 16.88 -25.34 -2.82
CA ASP A 97 17.65 -26.01 -3.88
C ASP A 97 18.83 -25.13 -4.33
N GLN A 98 19.89 -25.17 -3.52
CA GLN A 98 21.11 -24.38 -3.72
C GLN A 98 21.81 -24.69 -5.05
N LEU A 99 21.91 -25.97 -5.42
CA LEU A 99 22.61 -26.40 -6.62
C LEU A 99 21.95 -25.82 -7.87
N ARG A 100 20.61 -25.81 -7.92
CA ARG A 100 19.91 -25.21 -9.06
C ARG A 100 20.09 -23.71 -9.10
N VAL A 101 20.03 -23.02 -7.96
CA VAL A 101 20.29 -21.57 -7.89
C VAL A 101 21.67 -21.20 -8.43
N GLU A 102 22.72 -21.93 -8.05
CA GLU A 102 24.08 -21.71 -8.56
C GLU A 102 24.15 -21.85 -10.08
N GLY A 103 23.51 -22.88 -10.63
CA GLY A 103 23.39 -23.08 -12.07
C GLY A 103 22.67 -21.94 -12.79
N GLU A 104 21.57 -21.43 -12.22
CA GLU A 104 20.84 -20.30 -12.78
C GLU A 104 21.65 -18.99 -12.70
N ARG A 105 22.40 -18.77 -11.61
CA ARG A 105 23.31 -17.62 -11.49
C ARG A 105 24.41 -17.64 -12.56
N ALA A 106 24.96 -18.80 -12.88
CA ALA A 106 25.90 -18.96 -13.98
C ALA A 106 25.25 -18.66 -15.36
N ARG A 107 23.99 -19.07 -15.57
CA ARG A 107 23.23 -18.73 -16.78
C ARG A 107 22.98 -17.24 -16.94
N ILE A 108 22.75 -16.50 -15.85
CA ILE A 108 22.61 -15.03 -15.90
C ILE A 108 23.83 -14.38 -16.56
N GLU A 109 25.03 -14.83 -16.19
CA GLU A 109 26.27 -14.30 -16.72
C GLU A 109 26.41 -14.58 -18.23
N MET A 110 26.07 -15.80 -18.66
CA MET A 110 26.07 -16.15 -20.08
C MET A 110 25.08 -15.27 -20.88
N ILE A 111 23.85 -15.08 -20.38
CA ILE A 111 22.84 -14.21 -21.02
C ILE A 111 23.32 -12.76 -21.10
N ARG A 112 24.05 -12.29 -20.06
CA ARG A 112 24.61 -10.94 -20.04
C ARG A 112 25.64 -10.77 -21.15
N ILE A 113 26.63 -11.66 -21.21
CA ILE A 113 27.72 -11.61 -22.20
C ILE A 113 27.15 -11.74 -23.63
N SER A 114 26.27 -12.72 -23.87
CA SER A 114 25.69 -12.92 -25.21
C SER A 114 24.79 -11.76 -25.66
N GLY A 115 24.21 -11.03 -24.71
CA GLY A 115 23.27 -9.94 -24.97
C GLY A 115 23.90 -8.56 -25.14
N GLU A 116 25.22 -8.40 -25.01
CA GLU A 116 25.87 -7.08 -25.07
C GLU A 116 25.69 -6.38 -26.42
N ALA A 117 25.67 -7.15 -27.52
CA ALA A 117 25.46 -6.64 -28.87
C ALA A 117 23.97 -6.57 -29.28
N SER A 118 23.06 -7.03 -28.42
CA SER A 118 21.62 -7.13 -28.72
C SER A 118 20.86 -5.84 -28.43
N SER A 119 19.70 -5.69 -29.09
CA SER A 119 18.77 -4.59 -28.83
C SER A 119 18.22 -4.61 -27.40
N LYS A 120 17.54 -3.54 -26.97
CA LYS A 120 16.93 -3.49 -25.63
C LYS A 120 15.78 -4.50 -25.52
N GLU A 121 15.02 -4.64 -26.59
CA GLU A 121 13.86 -5.53 -26.74
C GLU A 121 14.30 -6.99 -26.67
N GLU A 122 15.35 -7.38 -27.40
CA GLU A 122 15.93 -8.72 -27.36
C GLU A 122 16.47 -9.07 -25.97
N ARG A 123 17.17 -8.13 -25.32
CA ARG A 123 17.66 -8.32 -23.94
C ARG A 123 16.51 -8.48 -22.94
N LEU A 124 15.41 -7.76 -23.14
CA LEU A 124 14.23 -7.89 -22.29
C LEU A 124 13.57 -9.25 -22.50
N ALA A 125 13.37 -9.65 -23.75
CA ALA A 125 12.82 -10.96 -24.10
C ALA A 125 13.65 -12.11 -23.52
N ALA A 126 14.99 -12.04 -23.60
CA ALA A 126 15.88 -13.04 -23.02
C ALA A 126 15.75 -13.11 -21.49
N LYS A 127 15.69 -11.97 -20.79
CA LYS A 127 15.50 -11.93 -19.33
C LYS A 127 14.12 -12.44 -18.90
N VAL A 128 13.07 -12.10 -19.65
CA VAL A 128 11.70 -12.56 -19.41
C VAL A 128 11.61 -14.08 -19.60
N THR A 129 12.24 -14.61 -20.66
CA THR A 129 12.32 -16.05 -20.91
C THR A 129 13.04 -16.77 -19.78
N HIS A 130 14.19 -16.24 -19.35
CA HIS A 130 14.93 -16.81 -18.22
C HIS A 130 14.13 -16.79 -16.91
N LEU A 131 13.43 -15.68 -16.62
CA LEU A 131 12.56 -15.60 -15.45
C LEU A 131 11.41 -16.62 -15.50
N ARG A 132 10.81 -16.86 -16.68
CA ARG A 132 9.79 -17.91 -16.88
C ARG A 132 10.34 -19.30 -16.58
N GLU A 133 11.54 -19.62 -17.06
CA GLU A 133 12.19 -20.91 -16.79
C GLU A 133 12.44 -21.13 -15.29
N ILE A 134 12.96 -20.11 -14.61
CA ILE A 134 13.17 -20.15 -13.16
C ILE A 134 11.83 -20.34 -12.43
N LEU A 135 10.80 -19.61 -12.83
CA LEU A 135 9.48 -19.72 -12.21
C LEU A 135 8.86 -21.11 -12.39
N ALA A 136 8.97 -21.70 -13.58
CA ALA A 136 8.47 -23.05 -13.83
C ALA A 136 9.12 -24.07 -12.87
N TRP A 137 10.43 -23.94 -12.63
CA TRP A 137 11.11 -24.77 -11.63
C TRP A 137 10.66 -24.45 -10.19
N VAL A 138 10.57 -23.17 -9.81
CA VAL A 138 10.12 -22.77 -8.47
C VAL A 138 8.69 -23.23 -8.19
N ASP A 139 7.81 -23.25 -9.20
CA ASP A 139 6.44 -23.74 -9.11
C ASP A 139 6.36 -25.23 -8.75
N GLU A 140 7.41 -25.99 -9.05
CA GLU A 140 7.52 -27.44 -8.79
C GLU A 140 8.23 -27.76 -7.46
N LEU A 141 8.76 -26.77 -6.75
CA LEU A 141 9.40 -26.98 -5.45
C LEU A 141 8.39 -27.54 -4.44
N ARG A 142 8.81 -28.58 -3.72
CA ARG A 142 7.97 -29.19 -2.69
C ARG A 142 7.98 -28.35 -1.42
N PRO A 143 6.80 -28.08 -0.82
CA PRO A 143 6.74 -27.38 0.44
C PRO A 143 7.45 -28.17 1.55
N PRO A 144 8.13 -27.48 2.47
CA PRO A 144 8.68 -28.13 3.65
C PRO A 144 7.54 -28.54 4.61
N PRO A 145 7.78 -29.48 5.54
CA PRO A 145 6.75 -29.94 6.47
C PRO A 145 6.16 -28.84 7.37
N ASP A 146 6.90 -27.75 7.60
CA ASP A 146 6.57 -26.60 8.43
C ASP A 146 6.16 -25.36 7.60
N GLU A 147 5.51 -25.58 6.44
CA GLU A 147 5.19 -24.54 5.45
C GLU A 147 4.64 -23.23 6.03
N GLU A 148 3.67 -23.28 6.95
CA GLU A 148 3.00 -22.08 7.49
C GLU A 148 3.93 -21.25 8.37
N GLU A 149 4.74 -21.90 9.21
CA GLU A 149 5.68 -21.24 10.13
C GLU A 149 7.04 -20.92 9.50
N ASN A 150 7.37 -21.58 8.38
CA ASN A 150 8.66 -21.43 7.71
C ASN A 150 8.76 -20.08 6.98
N ARG A 151 9.39 -19.12 7.65
CA ARG A 151 9.59 -17.75 7.11
C ARG A 151 10.30 -17.71 5.76
N ALA A 152 11.28 -18.60 5.54
CA ALA A 152 11.98 -18.67 4.26
C ALA A 152 11.03 -19.13 3.15
N TRP A 153 10.17 -20.11 3.44
CA TRP A 153 9.17 -20.59 2.49
C TRP A 153 8.11 -19.52 2.20
N GLN A 154 7.60 -18.82 3.23
CA GLN A 154 6.67 -17.71 3.04
C GLN A 154 7.27 -16.57 2.21
N THR A 155 8.58 -16.30 2.38
CA THR A 155 9.32 -15.33 1.56
C THR A 155 9.44 -15.80 0.10
N LEU A 156 9.71 -17.08 -0.13
CA LEU A 156 9.71 -17.67 -1.46
C LEU A 156 8.34 -17.55 -2.11
N LEU A 157 7.26 -17.91 -1.42
CA LEU A 157 5.89 -17.81 -1.93
C LEU A 157 5.51 -16.37 -2.30
N ALA A 158 5.86 -15.39 -1.45
CA ALA A 158 5.61 -13.98 -1.74
C ALA A 158 6.40 -13.51 -2.99
N THR A 159 7.66 -13.91 -3.10
CA THR A 159 8.52 -13.54 -4.24
C THR A 159 8.08 -14.23 -5.53
N ARG A 160 7.63 -15.49 -5.44
CA ARG A 160 7.02 -16.27 -6.52
C ARG A 160 5.75 -15.59 -7.05
N ARG A 161 4.84 -15.15 -6.16
CA ARG A 161 3.64 -14.37 -6.54
C ARG A 161 4.02 -13.09 -7.27
N LEU A 162 4.99 -12.33 -6.75
CA LEU A 162 5.49 -11.13 -7.39
C LEU A 162 6.06 -11.41 -8.79
N ALA A 163 6.82 -12.48 -8.93
CA ALA A 163 7.42 -12.85 -10.21
C ALA A 163 6.38 -13.22 -11.27
N HIS A 164 5.35 -14.00 -10.90
CA HIS A 164 4.21 -14.29 -11.76
C HIS A 164 3.50 -13.02 -12.21
N LYS A 165 3.23 -12.10 -11.28
CA LYS A 165 2.62 -10.80 -11.58
C LYS A 165 3.46 -9.97 -12.54
N VAL A 166 4.78 -9.88 -12.32
CA VAL A 166 5.67 -9.10 -13.20
C VAL A 166 5.75 -9.69 -14.60
N LEU A 167 5.72 -11.01 -14.76
CA LEU A 167 5.63 -11.65 -16.07
C LEU A 167 4.31 -11.32 -16.78
N ALA A 168 3.18 -11.43 -16.08
CA ALA A 168 1.88 -11.05 -16.63
C ALA A 168 1.85 -9.57 -17.04
N ASP A 169 2.49 -8.68 -16.27
CA ASP A 169 2.62 -7.26 -16.59
C ASP A 169 3.51 -6.98 -17.83
N GLN A 170 4.41 -7.90 -18.20
CA GLN A 170 5.15 -7.81 -19.46
C GLN A 170 4.33 -8.30 -20.65
N GLU A 171 3.43 -9.26 -20.45
CA GLU A 171 2.52 -9.76 -21.48
C GLU A 171 1.41 -8.76 -21.79
N ASN A 172 1.00 -7.96 -20.80
CA ASN A 172 0.01 -6.91 -20.97
C ASN A 172 0.57 -5.51 -20.62
N PRO A 173 1.41 -4.92 -21.49
CA PRO A 173 2.09 -3.66 -21.21
C PRO A 173 1.14 -2.44 -21.15
N GLN A 174 -0.09 -2.56 -21.67
CA GLN A 174 -1.12 -1.52 -21.65
C GLN A 174 -2.00 -1.56 -20.39
N SER A 175 -1.84 -2.60 -19.55
CA SER A 175 -2.54 -2.65 -18.26
C SER A 175 -2.20 -1.42 -17.42
N PRO A 176 -3.20 -0.75 -16.81
CA PRO A 176 -2.94 0.30 -15.82
C PRO A 176 -2.46 -0.29 -14.48
N ASP A 177 -2.76 -1.56 -14.21
CA ASP A 177 -2.36 -2.29 -13.01
C ASP A 177 -1.01 -3.00 -13.22
N ARG A 178 0.07 -2.22 -13.29
CA ARG A 178 1.43 -2.76 -13.45
C ARG A 178 2.28 -2.54 -12.22
N THR A 179 3.05 -3.56 -11.87
CA THR A 179 4.08 -3.52 -10.85
C THR A 179 5.14 -2.49 -11.22
N ARG A 180 5.42 -1.58 -10.29
CA ARG A 180 6.35 -0.45 -10.53
C ARG A 180 7.71 -0.68 -9.92
N SER A 181 7.77 -1.34 -8.76
CA SER A 181 8.99 -1.60 -8.02
C SER A 181 8.94 -2.99 -7.39
N THR A 182 10.11 -3.57 -7.14
CA THR A 182 10.21 -4.73 -6.26
C THR A 182 10.23 -4.32 -4.79
N VAL A 183 10.73 -3.14 -4.46
CA VAL A 183 10.79 -2.62 -3.07
C VAL A 183 9.39 -2.34 -2.53
N ASP A 184 8.56 -1.75 -3.38
CA ASP A 184 7.15 -1.52 -3.12
C ASP A 184 6.30 -2.07 -4.28
N PRO A 185 5.88 -3.34 -4.20
CA PRO A 185 5.08 -3.99 -5.24
C PRO A 185 3.61 -3.57 -5.27
N GLU A 186 3.12 -2.84 -4.26
CA GLU A 186 1.72 -2.42 -4.15
C GLU A 186 1.50 -1.02 -4.72
N ALA A 187 2.56 -0.20 -4.78
CA ALA A 187 2.54 1.08 -5.48
C ALA A 187 2.11 0.93 -6.95
N ARG A 188 1.25 1.85 -7.41
CA ARG A 188 0.73 1.89 -8.78
C ARG A 188 0.92 3.27 -9.39
N ARG A 189 0.75 3.34 -10.71
CA ARG A 189 0.90 4.59 -11.45
C ARG A 189 -0.46 5.25 -11.67
N ALA A 190 -0.55 6.56 -11.39
CA ALA A 190 -1.71 7.36 -11.72
C ALA A 190 -1.33 8.80 -12.10
N MET A 191 -2.33 9.60 -12.46
CA MET A 191 -2.14 11.00 -12.87
C MET A 191 -3.04 11.91 -12.05
N HIS A 192 -2.42 12.85 -11.33
CA HIS A 192 -3.11 13.91 -10.60
C HIS A 192 -2.30 15.20 -10.79
N GLY A 193 -2.64 16.00 -11.80
CA GLY A 193 -1.81 17.10 -12.30
C GLY A 193 -0.56 16.63 -13.06
N GLN A 194 0.26 15.78 -12.43
CA GLN A 194 1.40 15.09 -13.01
C GLN A 194 1.28 13.58 -12.81
N TRP A 195 2.05 12.81 -13.57
CA TRP A 195 2.18 11.37 -13.32
C TRP A 195 2.95 11.12 -12.02
N TYR A 196 2.43 10.22 -11.20
CA TYR A 196 3.09 9.77 -9.98
C TYR A 196 2.96 8.25 -9.83
N ASP A 197 3.86 7.67 -9.03
CA ASP A 197 3.85 6.28 -8.64
C ASP A 197 3.68 6.23 -7.11
N GLY A 198 2.68 5.50 -6.62
CA GLY A 198 2.40 5.37 -5.20
C GLY A 198 0.98 4.97 -4.90
N TYR A 199 0.34 5.74 -4.02
CA TYR A 199 -0.95 5.45 -3.40
C TYR A 199 -1.88 6.66 -3.47
N LEU A 200 -3.16 6.38 -3.27
CA LEU A 200 -4.17 7.37 -2.97
C LEU A 200 -4.53 7.26 -1.50
N LEU A 201 -4.34 8.35 -0.75
CA LEU A 201 -4.86 8.51 0.60
C LEU A 201 -6.26 9.11 0.48
N ASP A 202 -7.25 8.31 0.82
CA ASP A 202 -8.65 8.69 0.78
C ASP A 202 -9.16 8.92 2.21
N LEU A 203 -9.79 10.06 2.47
CA LEU A 203 -10.17 10.47 3.80
C LEU A 203 -11.56 11.06 3.85
N MET A 204 -12.24 10.82 4.96
CA MET A 204 -13.47 11.52 5.34
C MET A 204 -13.23 12.38 6.56
N MET A 205 -13.79 13.58 6.53
CA MET A 205 -13.78 14.51 7.66
C MET A 205 -15.19 14.96 8.00
N ASP A 206 -15.45 15.18 9.28
CA ASP A 206 -16.65 15.85 9.73
C ASP A 206 -16.59 17.34 9.37
N ALA A 207 -17.62 17.84 8.67
CA ALA A 207 -17.63 19.22 8.17
C ALA A 207 -17.74 20.27 9.29
N ASP A 208 -18.25 19.88 10.46
CA ASP A 208 -18.47 20.80 11.58
C ASP A 208 -17.23 20.94 12.48
N SER A 209 -16.45 19.86 12.65
CA SER A 209 -15.25 19.83 13.51
C SER A 209 -13.93 19.76 12.77
N GLU A 210 -13.95 19.48 11.46
CA GLU A 210 -12.76 19.20 10.63
C GLU A 210 -11.94 17.99 11.11
N LEU A 211 -12.51 17.16 12.00
CA LEU A 211 -11.90 15.92 12.46
C LEU A 211 -12.04 14.85 11.37
N ILE A 212 -10.92 14.19 11.07
CA ILE A 212 -10.90 13.02 10.20
C ILE A 212 -11.59 11.86 10.93
N THR A 213 -12.58 11.25 10.28
CA THR A 213 -13.41 10.19 10.86
C THR A 213 -13.19 8.83 10.21
N ALA A 214 -12.69 8.81 8.97
CA ALA A 214 -12.29 7.60 8.27
C ALA A 214 -11.09 7.87 7.36
N ILE A 215 -10.26 6.85 7.16
CA ILE A 215 -9.07 6.90 6.29
C ILE A 215 -8.93 5.54 5.62
N ASP A 216 -8.65 5.55 4.33
CA ASP A 216 -8.18 4.39 3.60
C ASP A 216 -7.01 4.75 2.69
N VAL A 217 -6.17 3.75 2.39
CA VAL A 217 -5.02 3.90 1.50
C VAL A 217 -5.11 2.84 0.42
N MET A 218 -5.31 3.29 -0.80
CA MET A 218 -5.39 2.43 -1.98
C MET A 218 -4.16 2.60 -2.86
N PRO A 219 -3.82 1.61 -3.69
CA PRO A 219 -2.89 1.84 -4.80
C PRO A 219 -3.34 3.04 -5.66
N ALA A 220 -2.42 3.79 -6.26
CA ALA A 220 -2.76 5.04 -6.95
C ALA A 220 -3.79 4.90 -8.09
N ASN A 221 -3.89 3.73 -8.72
CA ASN A 221 -4.89 3.42 -9.75
C ASN A 221 -6.24 2.95 -9.15
N GLY A 222 -6.41 3.05 -7.84
CA GLY A 222 -7.62 2.69 -7.11
C GLY A 222 -8.81 3.57 -7.48
N ASP A 223 -10.01 3.02 -7.28
CA ASP A 223 -11.26 3.70 -7.60
C ASP A 223 -11.76 4.50 -6.39
N GLU A 224 -11.28 5.74 -6.29
CA GLU A 224 -11.67 6.69 -5.25
C GLU A 224 -13.20 6.85 -5.12
N GLY A 225 -13.91 6.86 -6.25
CA GLY A 225 -15.36 7.03 -6.26
C GLY A 225 -16.06 5.84 -5.59
N ALA A 226 -15.66 4.63 -5.94
CA ALA A 226 -16.19 3.41 -5.34
C ALA A 226 -15.81 3.29 -3.84
N ASN A 227 -14.66 3.83 -3.45
CA ASN A 227 -14.17 3.77 -2.07
C ASN A 227 -14.96 4.63 -1.09
N ALA A 228 -15.71 5.63 -1.58
CA ALA A 228 -16.59 6.45 -0.75
C ALA A 228 -17.50 5.59 0.13
N ALA A 229 -18.21 4.62 -0.46
CA ALA A 229 -19.12 3.74 0.27
C ALA A 229 -18.40 2.84 1.29
N GLU A 230 -17.12 2.55 1.09
CA GLU A 230 -16.33 1.77 2.03
C GLU A 230 -15.93 2.58 3.26
N LEU A 231 -15.42 3.80 3.07
CA LEU A 231 -15.08 4.70 4.19
C LEU A 231 -16.28 4.95 5.11
N VAL A 232 -17.43 5.13 4.49
CA VAL A 232 -18.74 5.22 5.09
C VAL A 232 -19.07 4.04 5.99
N ARG A 233 -19.06 2.82 5.42
CA ARG A 233 -19.33 1.60 6.17
C ARG A 233 -18.33 1.41 7.31
N GLN A 234 -17.06 1.74 7.08
CA GLN A 234 -16.02 1.63 8.10
C GLN A 234 -16.28 2.54 9.30
N GLU A 235 -16.67 3.80 9.06
CA GLU A 235 -17.00 4.74 10.14
C GLU A 235 -18.24 4.25 10.92
N GLU A 236 -19.33 3.93 10.22
CA GLU A 236 -20.59 3.54 10.85
C GLU A 236 -20.47 2.22 11.62
N ALA A 237 -19.78 1.24 11.06
CA ALA A 237 -19.53 -0.01 11.77
C ALA A 237 -18.62 0.17 12.99
N ALA A 238 -17.70 1.15 12.96
CA ALA A 238 -16.80 1.42 14.08
C ALA A 238 -17.46 2.19 15.22
N HIS A 239 -18.40 3.10 14.92
CA HIS A 239 -18.96 4.03 15.90
C HIS A 239 -20.46 3.84 16.15
N GLY A 240 -21.15 3.00 15.38
CA GLY A 240 -22.59 2.82 15.48
C GLY A 240 -23.37 4.11 15.18
N ASN A 241 -22.81 4.98 14.34
CA ASN A 241 -23.44 6.23 13.91
C ASN A 241 -24.15 6.07 12.56
N ASP A 242 -24.89 7.11 12.20
CA ASP A 242 -25.60 7.24 10.91
C ASP A 242 -25.21 8.57 10.29
N ILE A 243 -24.42 8.55 9.22
CA ILE A 243 -23.94 9.76 8.53
C ILE A 243 -25.07 10.30 7.65
N GLN A 244 -25.51 11.54 7.85
CA GLN A 244 -26.69 12.05 7.15
C GLN A 244 -26.42 12.55 5.73
N ALA A 245 -25.18 12.97 5.45
CA ALA A 245 -24.82 13.50 4.13
C ALA A 245 -23.33 13.31 3.82
N LEU A 246 -23.01 13.13 2.54
CA LEU A 246 -21.65 13.08 2.02
C LEU A 246 -21.46 14.13 0.92
N SER A 247 -20.36 14.89 0.99
CA SER A 247 -19.89 15.78 -0.07
C SER A 247 -18.53 15.30 -0.57
N MET A 248 -18.41 15.11 -1.88
CA MET A 248 -17.19 14.67 -2.55
C MET A 248 -17.06 15.37 -3.89
N ASP A 249 -15.87 15.29 -4.49
CA ASP A 249 -15.59 15.91 -5.77
C ASP A 249 -16.32 15.24 -6.96
N GLY A 250 -16.19 15.84 -8.14
CA GLY A 250 -16.85 15.39 -9.37
C GLY A 250 -16.49 13.95 -9.80
N ALA A 251 -15.34 13.42 -9.41
CA ALA A 251 -14.87 12.09 -9.82
C ALA A 251 -15.70 10.96 -9.20
N GLY A 252 -16.39 11.25 -8.08
CA GLY A 252 -17.33 10.37 -7.41
C GLY A 252 -18.69 10.17 -8.08
N PHE A 253 -19.08 11.07 -9.00
CA PHE A 253 -20.44 11.11 -9.56
C PHE A 253 -20.65 10.10 -10.70
N ARG A 254 -20.45 8.81 -10.41
CA ARG A 254 -20.81 7.70 -11.30
C ARG A 254 -22.14 7.11 -10.85
N GLY A 255 -23.04 6.84 -11.79
CA GLY A 255 -24.39 6.36 -11.49
C GLY A 255 -24.47 5.04 -10.71
N SER A 256 -23.42 4.21 -10.69
CA SER A 256 -23.32 3.04 -9.82
C SER A 256 -23.03 3.42 -8.37
N VAL A 257 -22.02 4.28 -8.15
CA VAL A 257 -21.63 4.79 -6.82
C VAL A 257 -22.79 5.56 -6.19
N LEU A 258 -23.48 6.39 -6.98
CA LEU A 258 -24.65 7.13 -6.50
C LEU A 258 -25.77 6.20 -6.07
N ARG A 259 -26.05 5.11 -6.81
CA ARG A 259 -27.08 4.14 -6.39
C ARG A 259 -26.72 3.43 -5.10
N ASP A 260 -25.45 3.07 -4.90
CA ASP A 260 -24.99 2.44 -3.67
C ASP A 260 -25.07 3.40 -2.47
N LEU A 261 -24.91 4.70 -2.71
CA LEU A 261 -25.05 5.78 -1.71
C LEU A 261 -26.49 6.33 -1.58
N GLU A 262 -27.39 6.02 -2.50
CA GLU A 262 -28.79 6.49 -2.50
C GLU A 262 -29.78 5.39 -2.10
N ASP A 263 -29.35 4.11 -2.03
CA ASP A 263 -30.23 3.00 -1.68
C ASP A 263 -30.89 3.23 -0.30
N PRO A 264 -32.23 3.38 -0.23
CA PRO A 264 -32.95 3.65 1.02
C PRO A 264 -32.97 2.46 1.99
N ALA A 265 -32.50 1.27 1.60
CA ALA A 265 -32.21 0.16 2.50
C ALA A 265 -30.74 0.11 2.97
N GLY A 266 -29.89 1.01 2.47
CA GLY A 266 -28.45 1.02 2.64
C GLY A 266 -27.88 2.26 3.34
N LEU A 267 -27.95 3.45 2.72
CA LEU A 267 -27.08 4.58 3.11
C LEU A 267 -27.59 5.95 2.60
N GLY A 268 -28.88 6.27 2.68
CA GLY A 268 -29.49 7.43 1.98
C GLY A 268 -28.95 8.83 2.33
N TRP A 269 -27.87 9.30 1.68
CA TRP A 269 -27.06 10.43 2.17
C TRP A 269 -26.85 11.61 1.21
N MET A 270 -27.80 11.94 0.34
CA MET A 270 -27.59 13.08 -0.58
C MET A 270 -28.55 14.25 -0.43
N SER A 271 -27.96 15.40 -0.07
CA SER A 271 -28.37 16.73 -0.53
C SER A 271 -27.30 17.27 -1.48
N THR A 272 -27.53 17.15 -2.80
CA THR A 272 -26.58 17.61 -3.81
C THR A 272 -26.66 19.13 -4.01
N ARG A 273 -25.51 19.83 -4.02
CA ARG A 273 -25.36 21.10 -4.75
C ARG A 273 -24.20 20.99 -5.72
N LEU A 274 -24.53 20.99 -7.02
CA LEU A 274 -23.57 21.23 -8.08
C LEU A 274 -23.10 22.70 -8.01
N PRO A 275 -21.80 23.00 -8.12
CA PRO A 275 -21.38 24.32 -8.57
C PRO A 275 -21.91 24.51 -10.00
N ALA A 276 -22.68 25.57 -10.24
CA ALA A 276 -23.18 25.93 -11.56
C ALA A 276 -21.99 26.21 -12.49
N GLY A 277 -21.57 25.26 -13.31
CA GLY A 277 -20.43 25.52 -14.21
C GLY A 277 -19.94 24.44 -15.16
N LYS A 278 -20.31 23.16 -15.02
CA LYS A 278 -19.87 22.12 -15.96
C LYS A 278 -20.98 21.11 -16.27
N ARG A 279 -21.95 21.56 -17.08
CA ARG A 279 -22.68 20.65 -17.99
C ARG A 279 -21.92 20.65 -19.31
N ARG A 280 -21.22 19.55 -19.61
CA ARG A 280 -20.92 19.10 -20.97
C ARG A 280 -21.01 17.59 -20.98
#